data_AF-D0W7E5-F1
#
_entry.id   AF-D0W7E5-F1
#
_cell.length_a   1.000
_cell.length_b   1.000
_cell.length_c   1.000
_cell.angle_alpha   90.00
_cell.angle_beta   90.00
_cell.angle_gamma   90.00
#
_symmetry.space_group_name_H-M   'P 1'
#
loop_
_entity.id
_entity.type
_entity.pdbx_description
1 polymer ?
#
loop_
_entity_poly.entity_id
_entity_poly.type
_entity_poly.pdbx_seq_one_letter_code
_entity_poly.pdbx_strand_id
1 'polypeptide(L)' 'MFNIPAVAVSYLIGSLSFAVIVSKYYGMDDPRTYGSGNPGATNVLRSGKKRQPR' A
#
# COMPACT_ATOMS: atom_id res chain seq x y z
N MET A 1 -25.29 -19.77 4.82
CA MET A 1 -24.11 -20.44 5.42
C MET A 1 -22.92 -19.51 5.31
N PHE A 2 -22.22 -19.23 6.41
CA PHE A 2 -21.03 -18.37 6.38
C PHE A 2 -19.85 -19.14 5.76
N ASN A 3 -19.29 -18.63 4.68
CA ASN A 3 -18.11 -19.21 4.03
C ASN A 3 -16.85 -18.78 4.78
N ILE A 4 -16.61 -19.35 5.95
CA ILE A 4 -15.41 -19.13 6.79
C ILE A 4 -14.10 -19.21 6.00
N PRO A 5 -13.88 -20.17 5.08
CA PRO A 5 -12.65 -20.19 4.28
C PRO A 5 -12.49 -18.95 3.39
N ALA A 6 -13.58 -18.42 2.83
CA ALA A 6 -13.53 -17.21 2.01
C ALA A 6 -13.13 -15.97 2.83
N VAL A 7 -13.58 -15.89 4.09
CA VAL A 7 -13.21 -14.81 5.02
C VAL A 7 -11.73 -14.89 5.40
N ALA A 8 -11.23 -16.09 5.70
CA ALA A 8 -9.82 -16.28 6.03
C ALA A 8 -8.90 -15.90 4.85
N VAL A 9 -9.24 -16.34 3.63
CA VAL A 9 -8.47 -16.02 2.42
C VAL A 9 -8.49 -14.53 2.13
N SER A 10 -9.65 -13.87 2.21
CA SER A 10 -9.73 -12.42 1.95
C SER A 10 -9.00 -11.59 3.00
N TYR A 11 -8.98 -12.02 4.26
CA TYR A 11 -8.21 -11.36 5.31
C TYR A 11 -6.70 -11.48 5.08
N LEU A 12 -6.21 -12.66 4.71
CA LEU A 12 -4.78 -12.86 4.44
C LEU A 12 -4.32 -12.05 3.22
N ILE A 13 -5.11 -12.04 2.14
CA ILE A 13 -4.81 -11.27 0.94
C ILE A 13 -4.89 -9.75 1.22
N GLY A 14 -5.94 -9.30 1.94
CA GLY A 14 -6.17 -7.89 2.24
C GLY A 14 -5.24 -7.30 3.30
N SER A 15 -4.61 -8.13 4.13
CA SER A 15 -3.68 -7.70 5.18
C SER A 15 -2.31 -7.26 4.63
N LEU A 16 -2.04 -7.49 3.35
CA LEU A 16 -0.84 -7.02 2.68
C LEU A 16 -0.93 -5.49 2.45
N SER A 17 0.07 -4.75 2.92
CA SER A 17 0.14 -3.30 2.70
C SER A 17 0.50 -2.99 1.24
N PHE A 18 -0.53 -2.85 0.41
CA PHE A 18 -0.37 -2.61 -1.03
C PHE A 18 0.41 -1.33 -1.32
N ALA A 19 0.33 -0.32 -0.44
CA ALA A 19 1.14 0.89 -0.55
C ALA A 19 2.64 0.64 -0.46
N VAL A 20 3.09 -0.25 0.44
CA VAL A 20 4.52 -0.61 0.55
C VAL A 20 4.96 -1.39 -0.68
N ILE A 21 4.11 -2.30 -1.18
CA ILE A 21 4.39 -3.10 -2.38
C ILE A 21 4.51 -2.19 -3.62
N VAL A 22 3.54 -1.30 -3.83
CA VAL A 22 3.52 -0.35 -4.93
C VAL A 22 4.71 0.61 -4.83
N SER A 23 4.96 1.21 -3.66
CA SER A 23 6.12 2.07 -3.47
C SER A 23 7.42 1.37 -3.85
N LYS A 24 7.61 0.12 -3.39
CA LYS A 24 8.81 -0.66 -3.71
C LYS A 24 8.92 -1.03 -5.19
N TYR A 25 7.80 -1.37 -5.83
CA TYR A 25 7.77 -1.70 -7.27
C TYR A 25 8.07 -0.49 -8.16
N TYR A 26 7.58 0.69 -7.78
CA TYR A 26 7.81 1.94 -8.51
C TYR A 26 9.09 2.68 -8.09
N GLY A 27 9.96 2.08 -7.26
CA GLY A 27 11.20 2.70 -6.79
C GLY A 27 10.98 3.95 -5.92
N MET A 28 9.80 4.06 -5.31
CA MET A 28 9.47 5.12 -4.37
C MET A 28 10.01 4.76 -2.99
N ASP A 29 10.29 5.79 -2.18
CA ASP A 29 10.66 5.61 -0.77
C ASP A 29 9.57 4.83 0.01
N ASP A 30 9.85 4.44 1.25
CA ASP A 30 8.86 3.82 2.12
C ASP A 30 7.68 4.78 2.44
N PRO A 31 6.41 4.40 2.21
CA PRO A 31 5.24 5.24 2.51
C PRO A 31 5.04 5.64 3.97
N ARG A 32 5.83 5.07 4.88
CA ARG A 32 5.88 5.45 6.29
C ARG A 32 6.81 6.63 6.57
N THR A 33 7.73 6.95 5.67
CA THR A 33 8.75 8.00 5.89
C THR A 33 8.39 9.35 5.28
N TYR A 34 7.25 9.44 4.58
CA TYR A 34 6.81 10.68 3.93
C TYR A 34 5.31 10.96 4.06
N GLY A 35 4.96 12.24 3.89
CA GLY A 35 3.58 12.71 3.94
C GLY A 35 2.96 12.52 5.32
N SER A 36 1.80 11.87 5.40
CA SER A 36 1.14 11.61 6.69
C SER A 36 1.62 10.34 7.39
N GLY A 37 2.60 9.63 6.82
CA GLY A 37 3.11 8.36 7.35
C GLY A 37 2.16 7.16 7.22
N ASN A 38 0.95 7.37 6.70
CA ASN A 38 -0.01 6.28 6.48
C ASN A 38 0.24 5.61 5.12
N PRO A 39 0.35 4.27 5.07
CA PRO A 39 0.47 3.50 3.83
C PRO A 39 -0.88 3.37 3.11
N GLY A 40 -1.59 4.47 2.97
CA GLY A 40 -2.87 4.56 2.25
C GLY A 40 -2.68 5.09 0.83
N ALA A 41 -3.65 4.80 -0.05
CA ALA A 41 -3.64 5.19 -1.45
C ALA A 41 -3.40 6.70 -1.65
N THR A 42 -4.02 7.54 -0.81
CA THR A 42 -3.85 9.00 -0.88
C THR A 42 -2.41 9.44 -0.62
N ASN A 43 -1.69 8.79 0.30
CA ASN A 43 -0.30 9.14 0.61
C ASN A 43 0.64 8.69 -0.52
N VAL A 44 0.41 7.49 -1.07
CA VAL A 44 1.16 6.97 -2.22
C VAL A 44 0.98 7.85 -3.45
N LEU A 45 -0.26 8.22 -3.79
CA LEU A 45 -0.54 9.08 -4.95
C LEU A 45 0.02 10.50 -4.78
N ARG A 46 -0.01 11.04 -3.55
CA ARG A 46 0.54 12.36 -3.22
C ARG A 46 2.05 12.41 -3.36
N SER A 47 2.74 11.34 -2.92
CA SER A 47 4.19 11.23 -3.05
C SER A 47 4.64 10.84 -4.46
N GLY A 48 3.84 10.05 -5.18
CA GLY A 48 4.09 9.70 -6.59
C GLY A 48 4.09 10.93 -7.52
N LYS A 49 3.27 11.94 -7.23
CA LYS A 49 3.30 13.23 -7.96
C LYS A 49 4.52 14.10 -7.64
N LYS A 50 5.21 13.87 -6.50
CA LYS A 50 6.35 14.68 -6.04
C LYS A 50 7.72 14.05 -6.33
N ARG A 51 7.79 12.76 -6.65
CA ARG A 51 9.02 12.09 -7.09
C ARG A 51 8.81 11.35 -8.41
N GLN A 52 8.72 12.18 -9.44
CA GLN A 52 9.35 11.94 -10.73
C GLN A 52 10.82 11.53 -10.47
N PRO A 53 11.30 10.40 -11.01
CA PRO A 53 12.70 10.01 -10.86
C PRO A 53 13.63 11.05 -11.53
N ARG A 54 14.70 11.40 -10.82
CA ARG A 54 16.04 11.35 -11.42
C ARG A 54 16.59 9.96 -11.17
#